data_AF-A0A6A3JR41-F1
#
_entry.id   AF-A0A6A3JR41-F1
#
_cell.length_a   1.000
_cell.length_b   1.000
_cell.length_c   1.000
_cell.angle_alpha   90.00
_cell.angle_beta   90.00
_cell.angle_gamma   90.00
#
_symmetry.space_group_name_H-M   'P 1'
#
loop_
_entity.id
_entity.type
_entity.pdbx_description
1 polymer ?
#
loop_
_entity_poly.entity_id
_entity_poly.type
_entity_poly.pdbx_seq_one_letter_code
_entity_poly.pdbx_strand_id
1 'polypeptide(L)'
;MSDELVKSGVTAFAPPPSPTYRYVISCKADQICISLEDQKSKKQWRTGYLTENAYLTSPNRIGNAVMTDYVSVNPVFNCKENWQSQLIPA
;
A
#
# COMPACT_ATOMS: atom_id res chain seq x y z
N MET A 1 -21.59 -8.60 11.46
CA MET A 1 -20.41 -9.02 10.69
C MET A 1 -19.66 -7.74 10.38
N SER A 2 -18.42 -7.58 10.83
CA SER A 2 -17.65 -6.37 10.52
C SER A 2 -17.17 -6.48 9.08
N ASP A 3 -17.56 -5.55 8.22
CA ASP A 3 -17.13 -5.53 6.82
C ASP A 3 -15.61 -5.32 6.77
N GLU A 4 -14.87 -6.41 6.52
CA GLU A 4 -13.43 -6.38 6.31
C GLU A 4 -13.18 -6.19 4.81
N LEU A 5 -12.60 -5.04 4.44
CA LEU A 5 -12.22 -4.75 3.06
C LEU A 5 -10.85 -5.38 2.80
N VAL A 6 -10.74 -6.25 1.81
CA VAL A 6 -9.46 -6.88 1.43
C VAL A 6 -9.17 -6.63 -0.04
N LYS A 7 -7.98 -6.10 -0.33
CA LYS A 7 -7.47 -5.89 -1.68
C LYS A 7 -6.14 -6.62 -1.87
N SER A 8 -6.02 -7.37 -2.96
CA SER A 8 -4.79 -8.07 -3.31
C SER A 8 -4.33 -7.72 -4.72
N GLY A 9 -3.03 -7.81 -4.97
CA GLY A 9 -2.46 -7.59 -6.29
C GLY A 9 -0.99 -7.99 -6.39
N VAL A 10 -0.38 -7.64 -7.52
CA VAL A 10 1.06 -7.79 -7.75
C VAL A 10 1.64 -6.42 -8.06
N THR A 11 2.80 -6.12 -7.47
CA THR A 11 3.53 -4.87 -7.69
C THR A 11 5.02 -5.14 -7.92
N ALA A 12 5.71 -4.20 -8.55
CA ALA A 12 7.16 -4.19 -8.69
C ALA A 12 7.64 -2.76 -8.39
N PHE A 13 8.77 -2.65 -7.67
CA PHE A 13 9.31 -1.35 -7.25
C PHE A 13 10.37 -0.79 -8.22
N ALA A 14 10.67 -1.51 -9.30
CA ALA A 14 11.61 -1.10 -10.35
C ALA A 14 11.16 -1.67 -11.72
N PRO A 15 11.64 -1.11 -12.85
CA PRO A 15 11.40 -1.69 -14.17
C PRO A 15 11.98 -3.11 -14.30
N PRO A 16 11.44 -3.96 -15.19
CA PRO A 16 12.03 -5.26 -15.49
C PRO A 16 13.50 -5.13 -15.93
N PRO A 17 14.39 -6.04 -15.50
CA PRO A 17 14.14 -7.22 -14.68
C PRO A 17 14.22 -6.91 -13.17
N SER A 18 13.07 -6.74 -12.53
CA SER A 18 12.94 -6.48 -11.09
C SER A 18 12.14 -7.59 -10.40
N PRO A 19 12.35 -7.81 -9.08
CA PRO A 19 11.50 -8.69 -8.31
C PRO A 19 10.06 -8.20 -8.30
N THR A 20 9.13 -9.14 -8.42
CA THR A 20 7.70 -8.89 -8.29
C THR A 20 7.21 -9.36 -6.93
N TYR A 21 6.25 -8.63 -6.36
CA TYR A 21 5.75 -8.85 -5.02
C TYR A 21 4.23 -9.00 -5.07
N ARG A 22 3.69 -9.99 -4.35
CA ARG A 22 2.25 -10.05 -4.08
C ARG A 22 1.97 -9.22 -2.85
N TYR A 23 0.98 -8.34 -2.94
CA TYR A 23 0.53 -7.57 -1.79
C TYR A 23 -0.91 -7.94 -1.42
N VAL A 24 -1.22 -7.84 -0.14
CA VAL A 24 -2.56 -7.89 0.42
C VAL A 24 -2.70 -6.72 1.39
N ILE A 25 -3.69 -5.86 1.14
CA ILE A 25 -4.07 -4.75 2.02
C ILE A 25 -5.44 -5.12 2.59
N SER A 26 -5.54 -5.27 3.91
CA SER A 26 -6.82 -5.47 4.59
C SER A 26 -7.14 -4.27 5.46
N CYS A 27 -8.42 -3.92 5.54
CA CYS A 27 -8.94 -2.86 6.38
C CYS A 27 -10.04 -3.41 7.28
N LYS A 28 -9.87 -3.24 8.58
CA LYS A 28 -10.80 -3.71 9.61
C LYS A 28 -10.84 -2.68 10.73
N ALA A 29 -12.04 -2.25 11.12
CA ALA A 29 -12.25 -1.27 12.19
C ALA A 29 -11.37 -0.02 12.04
N ASP A 30 -11.34 0.56 10.83
CA ASP A 30 -10.53 1.73 10.47
C ASP A 30 -9.02 1.58 10.70
N GLN A 31 -8.55 0.33 10.66
CA GLN A 31 -7.13 0.00 10.69
C GLN A 31 -6.73 -0.75 9.44
N ILE A 32 -5.58 -0.39 8.87
CA ILE A 32 -5.02 -1.03 7.67
C ILE A 32 -3.91 -2.00 8.07
N CYS A 33 -3.90 -3.17 7.45
CA CYS A 33 -2.79 -4.10 7.50
C CYS A 33 -2.27 -4.37 6.09
N ILE A 34 -0.96 -4.19 5.90
CA ILE A 34 -0.30 -4.47 4.63
C ILE A 34 0.57 -5.71 4.79
N SER A 35 0.38 -6.67 3.91
CA SER A 35 1.21 -7.86 3.78
C SER A 35 1.85 -7.88 2.39
N LEU A 36 3.15 -8.19 2.34
CA LEU A 36 3.92 -8.25 1.11
C LEU A 36 4.68 -9.57 1.05
N GLU A 37 4.62 -10.26 -0.09
CA GLU A 37 5.36 -11.48 -0.38
C GLU A 37 6.23 -11.27 -1.61
N ASP A 38 7.53 -11.52 -1.48
CA ASP A 38 8.43 -11.66 -2.64
C ASP A 38 8.08 -12.96 -3.38
N GLN A 39 7.69 -12.85 -4.66
CA GLN A 39 7.24 -14.00 -5.43
C GLN A 39 8.36 -15.02 -5.69
N LYS A 40 9.62 -14.57 -5.74
CA LYS A 40 10.80 -15.39 -6.02
C LYS A 40 11.34 -16.03 -4.75
N SER A 41 11.61 -15.23 -3.72
CA SER A 41 12.22 -15.73 -2.49
C SER A 41 11.23 -16.28 -1.46
N LYS A 42 9.92 -16.02 -1.65
CA LYS A 42 8.85 -16.36 -0.71
C LYS A 42 8.98 -15.72 0.66
N LYS A 43 9.87 -14.74 0.82
CA LYS A 43 9.93 -13.92 2.03
C LYS A 43 8.67 -13.07 2.15
N GLN A 44 8.17 -12.97 3.38
CA GLN A 44 6.94 -12.26 3.68
C GLN A 44 7.18 -11.21 4.77
N TRP A 45 6.51 -10.07 4.63
CA TRP A 45 6.52 -8.97 5.59
C TRP A 45 5.09 -8.53 5.86
N ARG A 46 4.80 -8.11 7.10
CA ARG A 46 3.48 -7.66 7.52
C ARG A 46 3.61 -6.54 8.55
N THR A 47 2.81 -5.48 8.40
CA THR A 47 2.87 -4.28 9.26
C THR A 47 2.07 -4.40 10.56
N GLY A 48 1.21 -5.43 10.71
CA GLY A 48 0.15 -5.41 11.73
C GLY A 48 -0.99 -4.44 11.34
N TYR A 49 -1.95 -4.24 12.24
CA TYR A 49 -3.04 -3.26 12.03
C TYR A 49 -2.58 -1.87 12.46
N LEU A 50 -2.50 -0.96 11.50
CA LEU A 50 -2.06 0.42 11.64
C LEU A 50 -3.26 1.35 11.70
N THR A 51 -3.22 2.32 12.61
CA THR A 51 -4.18 3.44 12.64
C THR A 51 -3.79 4.51 11.63
N GLU A 52 -4.73 5.40 11.27
CA GLU A 52 -4.55 6.45 10.26
C GLU A 52 -3.22 7.21 10.39
N ASN A 53 -2.90 7.69 11.60
CA ASN A 53 -1.69 8.48 11.86
C ASN A 53 -0.38 7.70 11.71
N ALA A 54 -0.42 6.36 11.68
CA ALA A 54 0.77 5.53 11.54
C ALA A 54 1.21 5.35 10.08
N TYR A 55 0.32 5.58 9.11
CA TYR A 55 0.64 5.46 7.68
C TYR A 55 0.28 6.71 6.86
N LEU A 56 -0.53 7.64 7.39
CA LEU A 56 -0.75 8.95 6.79
C LEU A 56 0.13 10.02 7.42
N THR A 57 0.81 10.75 6.55
CA THR A 57 1.49 12.00 6.88
C THR A 57 0.75 13.14 6.19
N SER A 58 0.90 14.38 6.68
CA SER A 58 0.24 15.56 6.07
C SER A 58 0.44 15.66 4.55
N PRO A 59 1.62 15.35 3.96
CA PRO A 59 1.81 15.34 2.51
C PRO A 59 1.02 14.26 1.75
N ASN A 60 0.73 13.13 2.39
CA ASN A 60 0.08 11.97 1.74
C ASN A 60 -1.44 11.94 1.98
N ARG A 61 -1.97 12.91 2.72
CA ARG A 61 -3.40 12.97 3.06
C ARG A 61 -4.19 13.58 1.91
N ILE A 62 -5.13 12.81 1.38
CA ILE A 62 -6.08 13.26 0.36
C ILE A 62 -7.27 13.90 1.07
N GLY A 63 -7.61 15.14 0.72
CA GLY A 63 -8.75 15.86 1.31
C GLY A 63 -10.06 15.13 1.06
N ASN A 64 -10.87 14.96 2.12
CA ASN A 64 -12.14 14.22 2.13
C ASN A 64 -12.04 12.71 1.82
N ALA A 65 -10.83 12.14 1.74
CA ALA A 65 -10.69 10.70 1.56
C ALA A 65 -10.96 9.96 2.86
N VAL A 66 -11.77 8.91 2.78
CA VAL A 66 -12.00 7.96 3.87
C VAL A 66 -11.05 6.77 3.77
N MET A 67 -10.94 5.97 4.83
CA MET A 67 -10.02 4.83 4.92
C MET A 67 -10.11 3.89 3.70
N THR A 68 -11.34 3.65 3.22
CA THR A 68 -11.62 2.77 2.09
C THR A 68 -11.06 3.33 0.78
N ASP A 69 -10.95 4.64 0.65
CA ASP A 69 -10.36 5.27 -0.54
C ASP A 69 -8.88 4.93 -0.61
N TYR A 70 -8.13 5.01 0.49
CA TYR A 70 -6.71 4.65 0.55
C TYR A 70 -6.43 3.18 0.20
N VAL A 71 -7.36 2.27 0.50
CA VAL A 71 -7.24 0.84 0.14
C VAL A 71 -7.69 0.59 -1.30
N SER A 72 -8.63 1.39 -1.80
CA SER A 72 -9.21 1.25 -3.13
C SER A 72 -8.51 2.09 -4.20
N VAL A 73 -7.51 2.93 -3.85
CA VAL A 73 -6.69 3.66 -4.82
C VAL A 73 -6.03 2.64 -5.75
N ASN A 74 -6.63 2.52 -6.92
CA ASN A 74 -6.12 1.71 -8.00
C ASN A 74 -4.72 2.25 -8.34
N PRO A 75 -3.65 1.44 -8.43
CA PRO A 75 -2.31 1.92 -8.83
C PRO A 75 -2.27 2.48 -10.28
N VAL A 76 -3.43 2.64 -10.91
CA VAL A 76 -3.65 3.36 -12.17
C VAL A 76 -4.16 4.79 -11.92
N PHE A 77 -3.92 5.38 -10.74
CA PHE A 77 -3.82 6.84 -10.72
C PHE A 77 -2.59 7.21 -11.52
N ASN A 78 -2.87 7.93 -12.59
CA ASN A 78 -1.99 8.52 -13.58
C ASN A 78 -1.02 9.54 -12.95
N CYS A 79 -0.32 9.19 -11.88
CA CYS A 79 0.80 9.94 -11.33
C CYS A 79 2.08 9.46 -12.01
N LYS A 80 2.24 9.87 -13.27
CA LYS A 80 3.56 9.92 -13.92
C LYS A 80 4.51 10.91 -13.25
N GLU A 81 4.06 11.65 -12.25
CA GLU A 81 4.89 12.61 -11.55
C GLU A 81 4.92 12.27 -10.05
N ASN A 82 6.11 11.84 -9.64
CA ASN A 82 6.70 12.24 -8.37
C ASN A 82 6.59 11.35 -7.11
N TRP A 83 6.45 10.02 -7.23
CA TRP A 83 6.75 9.12 -6.10
C TRP A 83 8.22 8.67 -6.02
N GLN A 84 9.00 8.80 -7.10
CA GLN A 84 10.42 8.43 -7.09
C GLN A 84 11.29 9.38 -6.23
N SER A 85 10.81 10.59 -5.94
CA SER A 85 11.60 11.62 -5.24
C SER A 85 11.52 11.57 -3.71
N GLN A 86 10.72 10.68 -3.11
CA GLN A 86 10.52 10.63 -1.66
C GLN A 86 11.02 9.35 -0.97
N LEU A 87 11.63 8.42 -1.71
CA LEU A 87 12.17 7.18 -1.13
C LEU A 87 13.69 7.03 -1.29
N ILE A 88 14.41 8.09 -1.67
CA ILE A 88 15.87 8.11 -1.67
C ILE A 88 16.31 9.01 -0.50
N PRO A 89 16.82 8.47 0.62
CA PRO A 89 17.59 9.29 1.54
C PRO A 89 18.89 9.71 0.84
N ALA A 90 19.29 10.97 1.03
CA ALA A 90 20.57 11.51 0.58
C ALA A 90 21.76 10.72 1.15
#